data_AF-A0A928NMS9-F1
#
_entry.id   AF-A0A928NMS9-F1
#
_cell.length_a   1.000
_cell.length_b   1.000
_cell.length_c   1.000
_cell.angle_alpha   90.00
_cell.angle_beta   90.00
_cell.angle_gamma   90.00
#
_symmetry.space_group_name_H-M   'P 1'
#
loop_
_entity.id
_entity.type
_entity.pdbx_description
1 polymer ?
#
loop_
_entity_poly.entity_id
_entity_poly.type
_entity_poly.pdbx_seq_one_letter_code
_entity_poly.pdbx_strand_id
1 'polypeptide(L)'
;AIENAINACMKLSPEDRYIEIQAITYPCFMIQISNSFDGNISLDKNGVPVSTKSEHGLGTRSIVAFCEKAGAAYEFKTNDRKFSLRIVIE
;
A
#
# COMPACT_ATOMS: atom_id res chain seq x y z
N ALA A 1 -3.56 5.93 -0.22
CA ALA A 1 -3.41 4.48 -0.49
C ALA A 1 -4.19 4.05 -1.73
N ILE A 2 -5.50 4.32 -1.81
CA ILE A 2 -6.31 3.97 -3.01
C ILE A 2 -5.78 4.64 -4.28
N GLU A 3 -5.38 5.91 -4.21
CA GLU A 3 -4.75 6.61 -5.34
C GLU A 3 -3.50 5.89 -5.85
N ASN A 4 -2.63 5.40 -4.95
CA ASN A 4 -1.46 4.60 -5.33
C ASN A 4 -1.87 3.31 -6.05
N ALA A 5 -2.92 2.65 -5.57
CA ALA A 5 -3.45 1.44 -6.19
C ALA A 5 -3.97 1.72 -7.61
N ILE A 6 -4.74 2.79 -7.80
CA ILE A 6 -5.24 3.21 -9.11
C ILE A 6 -4.07 3.50 -10.06
N ASN A 7 -3.11 4.32 -9.63
CA ASN A 7 -1.95 4.69 -10.43
C ASN A 7 -1.10 3.48 -10.84
N ALA A 8 -0.96 2.49 -9.96
CA ALA A 8 -0.27 1.25 -10.27
C ALA A 8 -1.03 0.40 -11.31
N CYS A 9 -2.34 0.22 -11.13
CA CYS A 9 -3.18 -0.52 -12.07
C CYS A 9 -3.23 0.14 -13.47
N MET A 10 -3.20 1.46 -13.54
CA MET A 10 -3.25 2.18 -14.83
C MET A 10 -2.05 1.89 -15.75
N LYS A 11 -0.96 1.34 -15.22
CA LYS A 11 0.19 0.89 -16.01
C LYS A 11 0.02 -0.49 -16.65
N LEU A 12 -0.99 -1.25 -16.24
CA LEU A 12 -1.26 -2.61 -16.70
C LEU A 12 -2.34 -2.63 -17.78
N SER A 13 -2.44 -3.72 -18.53
CA SER A 13 -3.59 -3.98 -19.41
C SER A 13 -4.88 -4.11 -18.60
N PRO A 14 -6.05 -3.64 -19.09
CA PRO A 14 -7.31 -3.65 -18.33
C PRO A 14 -7.68 -4.97 -17.66
N GLU A 15 -7.41 -6.09 -18.33
CA GLU A 15 -7.67 -7.46 -17.89
C GLU A 15 -6.84 -7.89 -16.67
N ASP A 16 -5.68 -7.27 -16.45
CA ASP A 16 -4.78 -7.57 -15.33
C ASP A 16 -5.06 -6.69 -14.10
N ARG A 17 -6.00 -5.74 -14.19
CA ARG A 17 -6.23 -4.72 -13.15
C ARG A 17 -7.19 -5.24 -12.09
N TYR A 18 -6.75 -5.17 -10.83
CA TYR A 18 -7.67 -5.27 -9.70
C TYR A 18 -7.25 -4.36 -8.55
N ILE A 19 -8.24 -3.96 -7.75
CA ILE A 19 -8.05 -3.34 -6.44
C ILE A 19 -8.98 -4.07 -5.48
N GLU A 20 -8.43 -4.53 -4.37
CA GLU A 20 -9.13 -5.22 -3.30
C GLU A 20 -8.97 -4.43 -2.01
N ILE A 21 -10.08 -4.18 -1.32
CA ILE A 21 -10.09 -3.53 0.00
C ILE A 21 -10.79 -4.47 0.96
N GLN A 22 -10.08 -4.85 2.01
CA GLN A 22 -10.58 -5.70 3.07
C GLN A 22 -10.52 -4.94 4.40
N ALA A 23 -11.58 -5.03 5.19
CA ALA A 23 -11.61 -4.51 6.54
C ALA A 23 -12.05 -5.60 7.53
N ILE A 24 -11.39 -5.64 8.68
CA ILE A 24 -11.80 -6.42 9.85
C ILE A 24 -12.05 -5.41 10.96
N THR A 25 -13.18 -5.51 11.65
CA THR A 25 -13.59 -4.54 12.69
C THR A 25 -13.48 -5.10 14.11
N TYR A 26 -13.33 -6.41 14.27
CA TYR A 26 -13.19 -7.09 15.56
C TYR A 26 -12.27 -8.31 15.41
N PRO A 27 -11.37 -8.62 16.38
CA PRO A 27 -11.18 -7.93 17.66
C PRO A 27 -10.41 -6.59 17.57
N CYS A 28 -9.69 -6.34 16.49
CA CYS A 28 -8.99 -5.08 16.23
C CYS A 28 -9.39 -4.54 14.86
N PHE A 29 -9.32 -3.23 14.67
CA PHE A 29 -9.61 -2.63 13.38
C PHE A 29 -8.41 -2.81 12.45
N MET A 30 -8.59 -3.60 11.38
CA MET A 30 -7.60 -3.75 10.32
C MET A 30 -8.19 -3.29 9.00
N ILE A 31 -7.41 -2.55 8.22
CA ILE A 31 -7.68 -2.30 6.81
C ILE A 31 -6.51 -2.80 5.95
N GLN A 32 -6.83 -3.53 4.89
CA GLN A 32 -5.87 -3.95 3.88
C GLN A 32 -6.32 -3.48 2.51
N ILE A 33 -5.42 -2.83 1.78
CA ILE A 33 -5.61 -2.43 0.40
C ILE A 33 -4.58 -3.19 -0.43
N SER A 34 -5.05 -3.97 -1.40
CA SER A 34 -4.20 -4.69 -2.33
C SER A 34 -4.52 -4.32 -3.76
N ASN A 35 -3.52 -4.34 -4.63
CA ASN A 35 -3.72 -4.09 -6.05
C ASN A 35 -2.70 -4.85 -6.91
N SER A 36 -3.08 -5.09 -8.16
CA SER A 36 -2.15 -5.49 -9.20
C SER A 36 -1.17 -4.36 -9.50
N PHE A 37 0.10 -4.67 -9.74
CA PHE A 37 1.11 -3.70 -10.19
C PHE A 37 2.11 -4.33 -11.18
N ASP A 38 2.97 -3.51 -11.77
CA ASP A 38 3.94 -3.88 -12.81
C ASP A 38 5.19 -4.63 -12.29
N GLY A 39 5.22 -4.99 -11.00
CA GLY A 39 6.37 -5.65 -10.36
C GLY A 39 7.52 -4.69 -10.00
N ASN A 40 7.50 -3.46 -10.51
CA ASN A 40 8.60 -2.52 -10.34
C ASN A 40 8.40 -1.62 -9.12
N ILE A 41 8.95 -2.05 -7.98
CA ILE A 41 8.95 -1.31 -6.72
C ILE A 41 10.27 -1.52 -5.97
N SER A 42 10.77 -0.47 -5.34
CA SER A 42 11.91 -0.57 -4.43
C SER A 42 11.43 -0.30 -3.01
N LEU A 43 11.88 -1.12 -2.06
CA LEU A 43 11.58 -0.95 -0.64
C LEU A 43 12.87 -0.52 0.09
N ASP A 44 12.72 0.32 1.12
CA ASP A 44 13.84 0.66 2.00
C ASP A 44 14.12 -0.46 3.02
N LYS A 45 15.11 -0.25 3.89
CA LYS A 45 15.48 -1.20 4.96
C LYS A 45 14.35 -1.50 5.96
N ASN A 46 13.32 -0.66 6.02
CA ASN A 46 12.15 -0.80 6.88
C ASN A 46 10.95 -1.39 6.12
N GLY A 47 11.13 -1.81 4.85
CA GLY A 47 10.07 -2.35 4.01
C GLY A 47 9.13 -1.28 3.45
N VAL A 48 9.47 0.02 3.53
CA VAL A 48 8.62 1.11 3.05
C VAL A 48 8.90 1.37 1.57
N PRO A 49 7.87 1.50 0.71
CA PRO A 49 8.03 1.87 -0.69
C PRO A 49 8.79 3.18 -0.90
N VAL A 50 9.87 3.11 -1.67
CA VAL A 50 10.66 4.26 -2.11
C VAL A 50 10.21 4.67 -3.49
N SER A 51 9.81 5.93 -3.64
CA SER A 51 9.49 6.49 -4.95
C SER A 51 10.76 6.80 -5.73
N THR A 52 10.77 6.42 -7.01
CA THR A 52 11.81 6.78 -7.98
C THR A 52 11.52 8.09 -8.72
N LYS A 53 10.35 8.71 -8.50
CA LYS A 53 9.93 9.98 -9.10
C LYS A 53 9.86 11.08 -8.05
N SER A 54 10.41 12.25 -8.36
CA SER A 54 10.53 13.43 -7.47
C SER A 54 9.20 13.93 -6.89
N GLU A 55 8.09 13.72 -7.62
CA GLU A 55 6.73 14.16 -7.25
C GLU A 55 5.90 13.06 -6.55
N HIS A 56 6.47 11.87 -6.30
CA HIS A 56 5.75 10.74 -5.73
C HIS A 56 6.41 10.27 -4.42
N GLY A 57 5.62 9.73 -3.50
CA GLY A 57 6.10 9.22 -2.21
C GLY A 57 5.58 9.95 -0.97
N LEU A 58 4.96 11.13 -1.14
CA LEU A 58 4.28 11.83 -0.05
C LEU A 58 3.16 10.96 0.55
N GLY A 59 2.35 10.31 -0.29
CA GLY A 59 1.25 9.45 0.17
C GLY A 59 1.72 8.33 1.10
N THR A 60 2.83 7.65 0.78
CA THR A 60 3.40 6.58 1.61
C THR A 60 3.94 7.14 2.93
N ARG A 61 4.67 8.26 2.89
CA ARG A 61 5.20 8.92 4.10
C ARG A 61 4.08 9.41 5.02
N SER A 62 3.01 9.96 4.47
CA SER A 62 1.83 10.38 5.24
C SER A 62 1.14 9.20 5.92
N ILE A 63 1.08 8.03 5.27
CA ILE A 63 0.53 6.81 5.88
C ILE A 63 1.39 6.34 7.05
N VAL A 64 2.72 6.31 6.87
CA VAL A 64 3.66 5.94 7.95
C VAL A 64 3.53 6.90 9.14
N ALA A 65 3.57 8.21 8.88
CA ALA A 65 3.42 9.23 9.92
C ALA A 65 2.05 9.16 10.63
N PHE A 66 0.97 8.84 9.90
CA PHE A 66 -0.33 8.59 10.50
C PHE A 66 -0.28 7.40 11.46
N CYS A 67 0.32 6.28 11.04
CA CYS A 67 0.40 5.09 11.86
C CYS A 67 1.23 5.32 13.13
N GLU A 68 2.38 6.00 13.00
CA GLU A 68 3.20 6.41 14.15
C GLU A 68 2.42 7.29 15.13
N LYS A 69 1.67 8.28 14.63
CA LYS A 69 0.87 9.18 15.46
C LYS A 69 -0.31 8.49 16.12
N ALA A 70 -0.95 7.56 15.43
CA ALA A 70 -2.14 6.85 15.89
C ALA A 70 -1.81 5.63 16.76
N GLY A 71 -0.53 5.27 16.93
CA GLY A 71 -0.15 4.01 17.59
C GLY A 71 -0.54 2.78 16.79
N ALA A 72 -0.73 2.91 15.47
CA ALA A 72 -1.15 1.82 14.60
C ALA A 72 0.06 1.08 14.03
N ALA A 73 -0.08 -0.23 13.84
CA ALA A 73 0.88 -1.03 13.08
C ALA A 73 0.57 -0.94 11.58
N TYR A 74 1.61 -1.01 10.75
CA TYR A 74 1.45 -1.09 9.30
C TYR A 74 2.44 -2.09 8.68
N GLU A 75 2.08 -2.61 7.52
CA GLU A 75 2.94 -3.51 6.74
C GLU A 75 2.73 -3.26 5.25
N PHE A 76 3.83 -3.16 4.51
CA PHE A 76 3.84 -3.21 3.05
C PHE A 76 4.38 -4.57 2.61
N LYS A 77 3.68 -5.21 1.68
CA LYS A 77 4.06 -6.51 1.12
C LYS A 77 3.95 -6.48 -0.40
N THR A 78 4.89 -7.17 -1.03
CA THR A 78 4.88 -7.41 -2.47
C THR A 78 5.07 -8.90 -2.71
N ASN A 79 4.24 -9.47 -3.57
CA ASN A 79 4.41 -10.84 -4.06
C ASN A 79 4.08 -10.86 -5.55
N ASP A 80 5.06 -11.19 -6.39
CA ASP A 80 4.99 -11.13 -7.84
C ASP A 80 4.40 -9.80 -8.36
N ARG A 81 3.12 -9.84 -8.76
CA ARG A 81 2.35 -8.70 -9.30
C ARG A 81 1.28 -8.17 -8.34
N LYS A 82 1.31 -8.55 -7.06
CA LYS A 82 0.43 -8.03 -6.00
C LYS A 82 1.21 -7.14 -5.05
N PHE A 83 0.75 -5.91 -4.89
CA PHE A 83 1.15 -5.01 -3.80
C PHE A 83 0.04 -5.01 -2.74
N SER A 84 0.40 -4.97 -1.47
CA SER A 84 -0.55 -4.80 -0.37
C SER A 84 -0.01 -3.88 0.72
N LEU A 85 -0.85 -2.95 1.16
CA LEU A 85 -0.71 -2.20 2.41
C LEU A 85 -1.71 -2.75 3.42
N ARG A 86 -1.23 -3.07 4.62
CA ARG A 86 -2.06 -3.40 5.78
C ARG A 86 -1.82 -2.39 6.88
N ILE A 87 -2.89 -1.95 7.53
CA ILE A 87 -2.85 -1.10 8.72
C ILE A 87 -3.72 -1.78 9.78
N VAL A 88 -3.22 -1.87 11.01
CA VAL A 88 -3.93 -2.41 12.18
C VAL A 88 -3.92 -1.33 13.25
N ILE A 89 -5.11 -0.95 13.72
CA ILE A 89 -5.33 -0.01 14.81
C ILE A 89 -5.89 -0.80 15.98
N GLU A 90 -5.22 -0.70 17.12
CA GLU A 90 -5.66 -1.29 18.39
C GLU A 90 -6.64 -0.37 19.13
#